data_AF-A0A545T877-F1
#
_entry.id   AF-A0A545T877-F1
#
_cell.length_a   1.000
_cell.length_b   1.000
_cell.length_c   1.000
_cell.angle_alpha   90.00
_cell.angle_beta   90.00
_cell.angle_gamma   90.00
#
_symmetry.space_group_name_H-M   'P 1'
#
loop_
_entity.id
_entity.type
_entity.pdbx_description
1 polymer ?
#
loop_
_entity_poly.entity_id
_entity_poly.type
_entity_poly.pdbx_seq_one_letter_code
_entity_poly.pdbx_strand_id
1 'polypeptide(L)'
;MTDKYKAVALRLHALSAADRHWCLAQLSETQKDRLAPLLDELDLLGIPKVALTTAELTRLQAPGSAADNSGNGGDRSVAEQTIAAVEAPAVEELLNGEPDVLVAALLAGGDWPWETVLLEGLPPARRRRVAEYRQQRSAAISPRLQAALLEGFAERLSARSRQVAAERRQRDSDPALARPGFFRRLMWQR
;
A
#
# COMPACT_ATOMS: atom_id res chain seq x y z
N MET A 1 2.79 6.85 29.39
CA MET A 1 4.12 6.39 28.89
C MET A 1 4.18 4.89 28.58
N THR A 2 3.30 4.07 29.15
CA THR A 2 3.21 2.60 29.00
C THR A 2 2.85 2.13 27.59
N ASP A 3 2.18 2.98 26.82
CA ASP A 3 1.65 2.64 25.49
C ASP A 3 2.74 2.32 24.46
N LYS A 4 3.86 3.06 24.50
CA LYS A 4 4.97 2.86 23.55
C LYS A 4 5.62 1.48 23.69
N TYR A 5 5.73 0.96 24.91
CA TYR A 5 6.33 -0.35 25.15
C TYR A 5 5.41 -1.51 24.74
N LYS A 6 4.09 -1.34 24.89
CA LYS A 6 3.10 -2.32 24.38
C LYS A 6 3.14 -2.44 22.86
N ALA A 7 3.21 -1.31 22.16
CA ALA A 7 3.35 -1.29 20.70
C ALA A 7 4.65 -1.97 20.22
N VAL A 8 5.76 -1.75 20.94
CA VAL A 8 7.04 -2.39 20.65
C VAL A 8 6.99 -3.90 20.95
N ALA A 9 6.37 -4.32 22.04
CA ALA A 9 6.20 -5.74 22.38
C ALA A 9 5.38 -6.48 21.31
N LEU A 10 4.27 -5.90 20.84
CA LEU A 10 3.48 -6.46 19.74
C LEU A 10 4.28 -6.60 18.45
N ARG A 11 5.07 -5.58 18.09
CA ARG A 11 5.95 -5.61 16.92
C ARG A 11 7.01 -6.70 17.03
N LEU A 12 7.67 -6.81 18.18
CA LEU A 12 8.68 -7.84 18.44
C LEU A 12 8.07 -9.24 18.43
N HIS A 13 6.85 -9.40 18.93
CA HIS A 13 6.14 -10.69 18.94
C HIS A 13 5.77 -11.19 17.54
N ALA A 14 5.52 -10.27 16.59
CA ALA A 14 5.22 -10.61 15.19
C ALA A 14 6.45 -11.03 14.37
N LEU A 15 7.67 -10.82 14.88
CA LEU A 15 8.92 -11.20 14.21
C LEU A 15 9.23 -12.70 14.37
N SER A 16 10.11 -13.21 13.50
CA SER A 16 10.69 -14.54 13.68
C SER A 16 11.49 -14.61 14.99
N ALA A 17 11.69 -15.81 15.53
CA ALA A 17 12.46 -15.99 16.75
C ALA A 17 13.91 -15.47 16.63
N ALA A 18 14.51 -15.62 15.44
CA ALA A 18 15.86 -15.14 15.15
C ALA A 18 15.92 -13.60 15.13
N ASP A 19 15.00 -12.95 14.43
CA ASP A 19 14.96 -11.49 14.32
C ASP A 19 14.61 -10.83 15.66
N ARG A 20 13.68 -11.44 16.42
CA ARG A 20 13.33 -10.98 17.76
C ARG A 20 14.53 -11.03 18.70
N HIS A 21 15.29 -12.13 18.68
CA HIS A 21 16.50 -12.26 19.50
C HIS A 21 17.55 -11.22 19.11
N TRP A 22 17.76 -11.01 17.81
CA TRP A 22 18.66 -9.99 17.30
C TRP A 22 18.25 -8.57 17.74
N CYS A 23 16.96 -8.21 17.63
CA CYS A 23 16.45 -6.90 18.07
C CYS A 23 16.58 -6.71 19.59
N LEU A 24 16.24 -7.73 20.39
CA LEU A 24 16.39 -7.66 21.84
C LEU A 24 17.84 -7.46 22.25
N ALA A 25 18.81 -8.04 21.54
CA ALA A 25 20.23 -7.86 21.83
C ALA A 25 20.72 -6.41 21.65
N GLN A 26 20.01 -5.59 20.87
CA GLN A 26 20.36 -4.17 20.64
C GLN A 26 19.75 -3.21 21.66
N LEU A 27 18.87 -3.68 22.55
CA LEU A 27 18.21 -2.85 23.56
C LEU A 27 19.01 -2.78 24.86
N SER A 28 18.82 -1.72 25.64
CA SER A 28 19.41 -1.63 26.98
C SER A 28 18.70 -2.56 27.97
N GLU A 29 19.39 -2.98 29.04
CA GLU A 29 18.80 -3.87 30.06
C GLU A 29 17.49 -3.31 30.63
N THR A 30 17.43 -2.00 30.89
CA THR A 30 16.21 -1.33 31.36
C THR A 30 15.04 -1.42 30.39
N GLN A 31 15.30 -1.49 29.07
CA GLN A 31 14.26 -1.67 28.06
C GLN A 31 13.83 -3.13 27.96
N LYS A 32 14.76 -4.08 28.07
CA LYS A 32 14.47 -5.52 28.11
C LYS A 32 13.59 -5.86 29.30
N ASP A 33 13.92 -5.35 30.49
CA ASP A 33 13.15 -5.56 31.72
C ASP A 33 11.70 -5.09 31.60
N ARG A 34 11.46 -4.02 30.83
CA ARG A 34 10.12 -3.49 30.58
C ARG A 34 9.35 -4.25 29.51
N LEU A 35 10.04 -4.91 28.58
CA LEU A 35 9.43 -5.66 27.48
C LEU A 35 9.18 -7.13 27.82
N ALA A 36 10.03 -7.74 28.66
CA ALA A 36 9.91 -9.13 29.08
C ALA A 36 8.51 -9.51 29.60
N PRO A 37 7.92 -8.82 30.60
CA PRO A 37 6.59 -9.19 31.09
C PRO A 37 5.48 -9.01 30.05
N LEU A 38 5.64 -8.07 29.10
CA LEU A 38 4.68 -7.86 28.02
C LEU A 38 4.76 -8.94 26.96
N LEU A 39 5.98 -9.42 26.65
CA LEU A 39 6.18 -10.53 25.72
C LEU A 39 5.65 -11.84 26.32
N ASP A 40 5.88 -12.08 27.62
CA ASP A 40 5.35 -13.23 28.34
C ASP A 40 3.81 -13.22 28.37
N GLU A 41 3.19 -12.06 28.60
CA GLU A 41 1.74 -11.88 28.54
C GLU A 41 1.19 -12.21 27.13
N LEU A 42 1.88 -11.77 26.08
CA LEU A 42 1.49 -12.06 24.69
C LEU A 42 1.66 -13.55 24.32
N ASP A 43 2.73 -14.19 24.78
CA ASP A 43 2.96 -15.63 24.59
C ASP A 43 1.89 -16.46 25.36
N LEU A 44 1.49 -16.03 26.56
CA LEU A 44 0.42 -16.65 27.36
C LEU A 44 -0.97 -16.51 26.73
N LEU A 45 -1.24 -15.38 26.07
CA LEU A 45 -2.50 -15.15 25.35
C LEU A 45 -2.63 -16.01 24.08
N GLY A 46 -1.57 -16.73 23.67
CA GLY A 46 -1.61 -17.65 22.55
C GLY A 46 -1.95 -16.97 21.23
N ILE A 47 -1.70 -15.66 21.11
CA ILE A 47 -1.97 -14.90 19.88
C ILE A 47 -1.08 -15.52 18.80
N PRO A 48 -1.64 -16.11 17.74
CA PRO A 48 -0.83 -16.71 16.69
C PRO A 48 0.11 -15.65 16.11
N LYS A 49 1.35 -16.04 15.82
CA LYS A 49 2.39 -15.20 15.20
C LYS A 49 2.01 -14.86 13.76
N VAL A 50 0.93 -14.10 13.62
CA VAL A 50 0.57 -13.47 12.35
C VAL A 50 1.55 -12.33 12.21
N ALA A 51 2.32 -12.34 11.12
CA ALA A 51 3.12 -11.20 10.71
C ALA A 51 2.15 -10.04 10.44
N LEU A 52 1.80 -9.31 11.51
CA LEU A 52 0.95 -8.14 11.44
C LEU A 52 1.70 -7.11 10.60
N THR A 53 1.14 -6.75 9.45
CA THR A 53 1.71 -5.71 8.62
C THR A 53 1.70 -4.40 9.40
N THR A 54 2.63 -3.50 9.08
CA THR A 54 2.71 -2.17 9.70
C THR A 54 1.37 -1.43 9.67
N ALA A 55 0.54 -1.66 8.65
CA ALA A 55 -0.81 -1.11 8.50
C ALA A 55 -1.82 -1.66 9.54
N GLU A 56 -1.80 -2.97 9.84
CA GLU A 56 -2.68 -3.56 10.87
C GLU A 56 -2.32 -3.06 12.27
N LEU A 57 -1.03 -2.81 12.52
CA LEU A 57 -0.56 -2.22 13.78
C LEU A 57 -0.95 -0.74 13.90
N THR A 58 -1.04 0.01 12.80
CA THR A 58 -1.55 1.39 12.81
C THR A 58 -3.05 1.42 13.08
N ARG A 59 -3.83 0.43 12.58
CA ARG A 59 -5.26 0.30 12.92
C ARG A 59 -5.50 -0.02 14.40
N LEU A 60 -4.67 -0.85 15.02
CA LEU A 60 -4.78 -1.16 16.45
C LEU A 60 -4.39 0.02 17.36
N GLN A 61 -3.67 1.02 16.84
CA GLN A 61 -3.33 2.25 17.55
C GLN A 61 -4.38 3.37 17.39
N ALA A 62 -5.39 3.18 16.54
CA ALA A 62 -6.49 4.12 16.42
C ALA A 62 -7.54 3.84 17.51
N PRO A 63 -7.85 4.81 18.41
CA PRO A 63 -8.96 4.65 19.33
C PRO A 63 -10.26 4.68 18.52
N GLY A 64 -10.82 3.50 18.27
CA GLY A 64 -12.13 3.33 17.64
C GLY A 64 -12.08 2.84 16.19
N SER A 65 -11.88 1.55 15.98
CA SER A 65 -12.50 0.84 14.85
C SER A 65 -12.49 -0.65 15.13
N ALA A 66 -13.42 -1.06 15.99
CA ALA A 66 -14.03 -2.36 15.83
C ALA A 66 -14.89 -2.28 14.56
N ALA A 67 -14.46 -2.99 13.52
CA ALA A 67 -15.36 -3.39 12.45
C ALA A 67 -15.13 -4.89 12.25
N ASP A 68 -16.01 -5.64 12.90
CA ASP A 68 -16.34 -7.02 12.60
C ASP A 68 -16.38 -7.21 11.08
N ASN A 69 -15.58 -8.15 10.58
CA ASN A 69 -15.74 -8.65 9.23
C ASN A 69 -16.42 -10.02 9.29
N SER A 70 -17.72 -9.96 9.52
CA SER A 70 -18.66 -11.04 9.23
C SER A 70 -19.92 -10.36 8.67
N GLY A 71 -20.03 -10.35 7.34
CA GLY A 71 -21.12 -9.64 6.67
C GLY A 71 -21.09 -9.85 5.17
N ASN A 72 -21.59 -11.00 4.74
CA ASN A 72 -22.03 -11.29 3.38
C ASN A 72 -22.98 -10.18 2.87
N GLY A 73 -22.57 -9.40 1.86
CA GLY A 73 -23.46 -8.44 1.20
C GLY A 73 -22.75 -7.28 0.52
N GLY A 74 -22.34 -7.48 -0.75
CA GLY A 74 -22.33 -6.47 -1.83
C GLY A 74 -21.52 -5.17 -1.72
N ASP A 75 -21.09 -4.73 -0.55
CA ASP A 75 -20.40 -3.45 -0.38
C ASP A 75 -18.91 -3.60 -0.63
N ARG A 76 -18.46 -2.97 -1.72
CA ARG A 76 -17.03 -2.84 -2.04
C ARG A 76 -16.30 -2.19 -0.87
N SER A 77 -15.13 -2.71 -0.53
CA SER A 77 -14.27 -2.07 0.46
C SER A 77 -13.90 -0.65 0.03
N VAL A 78 -13.55 0.23 0.99
CA VAL A 78 -13.10 1.60 0.69
C VAL A 78 -11.89 1.60 -0.27
N ALA A 79 -11.02 0.59 -0.15
CA ALA A 79 -9.91 0.38 -1.08
C ALA A 79 -10.40 0.09 -2.50
N GLU A 80 -11.33 -0.84 -2.69
CA GLU A 80 -11.92 -1.16 -3.99
C GLU A 80 -12.65 0.04 -4.62
N GLN A 81 -13.39 0.81 -3.81
CA GLN A 81 -14.06 2.02 -4.28
C GLN A 81 -13.04 3.06 -4.74
N THR A 82 -11.97 3.25 -3.98
CA THR A 82 -10.87 4.17 -4.32
C THR A 82 -10.23 3.77 -5.64
N ILE A 83 -9.92 2.48 -5.83
CA ILE A 83 -9.30 1.94 -7.04
C ILE A 83 -10.23 2.06 -8.25
N ALA A 84 -11.52 1.76 -8.08
CA ALA A 84 -12.50 1.83 -9.16
C ALA A 84 -12.78 3.26 -9.63
N ALA A 85 -12.61 4.26 -8.77
CA ALA A 85 -12.83 5.66 -9.08
C ALA A 85 -11.66 6.32 -9.84
N VAL A 86 -10.51 5.65 -9.97
CA VAL A 86 -9.34 6.21 -10.67
C VAL A 86 -9.45 6.05 -12.18
N GLU A 87 -8.98 7.05 -12.92
CA GLU A 87 -8.87 7.00 -14.38
C GLU A 87 -7.75 6.05 -14.85
N ALA A 88 -7.98 5.37 -15.97
CA ALA A 88 -7.04 4.40 -16.55
C ALA A 88 -5.58 4.88 -16.69
N PRO A 89 -5.29 6.12 -17.12
CA PRO A 89 -3.91 6.58 -17.30
C PRO A 89 -3.11 6.65 -15.99
N ALA A 90 -3.76 7.05 -14.89
CA ALA A 90 -3.11 7.12 -13.58
C ALA A 90 -2.81 5.73 -13.02
N VAL A 91 -3.69 4.77 -13.30
CA VAL A 91 -3.48 3.35 -12.97
C VAL A 91 -2.35 2.76 -13.81
N GLU A 92 -2.32 3.05 -15.11
CA GLU A 92 -1.26 2.60 -16.02
C GLU A 92 0.12 3.11 -15.60
N GLU A 93 0.23 4.40 -15.25
CA GLU A 93 1.47 4.98 -14.75
C GLU A 93 1.98 4.25 -13.49
N LEU A 94 1.07 3.93 -12.56
CA LEU A 94 1.42 3.28 -11.31
C LEU A 94 1.79 1.78 -11.50
N LEU A 95 1.17 1.11 -12.46
CA LEU A 95 1.46 -0.28 -12.81
C LEU A 95 2.64 -0.43 -13.79
N ASN A 96 3.16 0.68 -14.29
CA ASN A 96 4.33 0.68 -15.15
C ASN A 96 5.58 0.37 -14.30
N GLY A 97 6.29 -0.71 -14.67
CA GLY A 97 7.40 -1.24 -13.88
C GLY A 97 7.01 -2.27 -12.81
N GLU A 98 5.72 -2.50 -12.57
CA GLU A 98 5.27 -3.56 -11.66
C GLU A 98 5.38 -4.96 -12.31
N PRO A 99 5.76 -6.00 -11.53
CA PRO A 99 5.74 -7.38 -11.98
C PRO A 99 4.38 -7.82 -12.52
N ASP A 100 4.38 -8.56 -13.63
CA ASP A 100 3.15 -9.05 -14.28
C ASP A 100 2.27 -9.90 -13.33
N VAL A 101 2.89 -10.57 -12.36
CA VAL A 101 2.22 -11.32 -11.28
C VAL A 101 1.40 -10.41 -10.37
N LEU A 102 1.91 -9.23 -10.00
CA LEU A 102 1.18 -8.28 -9.15
C LEU A 102 0.03 -7.64 -9.91
N VAL A 103 0.25 -7.30 -11.19
CA VAL A 103 -0.81 -6.80 -12.07
C VAL A 103 -1.92 -7.84 -12.19
N ALA A 104 -1.58 -9.11 -12.42
CA ALA A 104 -2.56 -10.19 -12.50
C ALA A 104 -3.33 -10.40 -11.18
N ALA A 105 -2.64 -10.32 -10.03
CA ALA A 105 -3.26 -10.41 -8.72
C ALA A 105 -4.24 -9.25 -8.48
N LEU A 106 -3.88 -8.01 -8.85
CA LEU A 106 -4.75 -6.85 -8.74
C LEU A 106 -6.02 -7.03 -9.60
N LEU A 107 -5.87 -7.44 -10.85
CA LEU A 107 -6.99 -7.69 -11.77
C LEU A 107 -7.85 -8.89 -11.35
N ALA A 108 -7.31 -9.85 -10.60
CA ALA A 108 -8.10 -10.92 -10.01
C ALA A 108 -8.98 -10.47 -8.83
N GLY A 109 -8.66 -9.32 -8.23
CA GLY A 109 -9.31 -8.83 -7.01
C GLY A 109 -10.66 -8.16 -7.18
N GLY A 110 -11.09 -7.89 -8.43
CA GLY A 110 -12.37 -7.24 -8.69
C GLY A 110 -12.55 -6.91 -10.17
N ASP A 111 -13.77 -6.51 -10.52
CA ASP A 111 -14.11 -6.03 -11.86
C ASP A 111 -13.85 -4.52 -11.95
N TRP A 112 -12.77 -4.14 -12.60
CA TRP A 112 -12.35 -2.74 -12.69
C TRP A 112 -12.89 -2.06 -13.95
N PRO A 113 -13.52 -0.87 -13.85
CA PRO A 113 -14.04 -0.16 -15.03
C PRO A 113 -12.98 0.18 -16.08
N TRP A 114 -11.73 0.36 -15.63
CA TRP A 114 -10.59 0.68 -16.47
C TRP A 114 -9.80 -0.56 -16.96
N GLU A 115 -10.19 -1.78 -16.58
CA GLU A 115 -9.45 -3.00 -16.90
C GLU A 115 -9.21 -3.17 -18.41
N THR A 116 -10.27 -3.01 -19.21
CA THR A 116 -10.18 -3.18 -20.67
C THR A 116 -9.20 -2.18 -21.28
N VAL A 117 -9.30 -0.91 -20.88
CA VAL A 117 -8.42 0.17 -21.37
C VAL A 117 -6.97 -0.10 -20.98
N LEU A 118 -6.72 -0.55 -19.74
CA LEU A 118 -5.40 -0.92 -19.28
C LEU A 118 -4.83 -2.08 -20.12
N LEU A 119 -5.59 -3.16 -20.30
CA LEU A 119 -5.13 -4.34 -21.06
C LEU A 119 -4.84 -4.01 -22.54
N GLU A 120 -5.60 -3.10 -23.14
CA GLU A 120 -5.36 -2.61 -24.49
C GLU A 120 -4.07 -1.80 -24.61
N GLY A 121 -3.75 -0.97 -23.60
CA GLY A 121 -2.50 -0.21 -23.51
C GLY A 121 -1.25 -1.08 -23.30
N LEU A 122 -1.41 -2.28 -22.70
CA LEU A 122 -0.27 -3.18 -22.48
C LEU A 122 0.28 -3.79 -23.79
N PRO A 123 1.62 -3.92 -23.91
CA PRO A 123 2.23 -4.67 -25.00
C PRO A 123 1.68 -6.10 -25.10
N PRO A 124 1.49 -6.67 -26.31
CA PRO A 124 0.85 -7.97 -26.49
C PRO A 124 1.48 -9.11 -25.66
N ALA A 125 2.81 -9.10 -25.54
CA ALA A 125 3.54 -10.09 -24.74
C ALA A 125 3.24 -9.97 -23.23
N ARG A 126 3.16 -8.75 -22.71
CA ARG A 126 2.84 -8.49 -21.29
C ARG A 126 1.40 -8.88 -20.98
N ARG A 127 0.47 -8.53 -21.86
CA ARG A 127 -0.96 -8.89 -21.76
C ARG A 127 -1.18 -10.40 -21.65
N ARG A 128 -0.49 -11.20 -22.48
CA ARG A 128 -0.54 -12.67 -22.42
C ARG A 128 -0.04 -13.20 -21.07
N ARG A 129 1.11 -12.73 -20.59
CA ARG A 129 1.65 -13.15 -19.28
C ARG A 129 0.73 -12.79 -18.12
N VAL A 130 0.14 -11.59 -18.13
CA VAL A 130 -0.83 -11.17 -17.10
C VAL A 130 -2.06 -12.10 -17.12
N ALA A 131 -2.58 -12.44 -18.30
CA ALA A 131 -3.71 -13.37 -18.43
C ALA A 131 -3.37 -14.79 -17.92
N GLU A 132 -2.18 -15.30 -18.27
CA GLU A 132 -1.67 -16.60 -17.80
C GLU A 132 -1.55 -16.63 -16.27
N TYR A 133 -0.95 -15.61 -15.66
CA TYR A 133 -0.84 -15.53 -14.20
C TYR A 133 -2.21 -15.43 -13.52
N ARG A 134 -3.16 -14.70 -14.11
CA ARG A 134 -4.52 -14.60 -13.57
C ARG A 134 -5.22 -15.96 -13.57
N GLN A 135 -5.07 -16.75 -14.64
CA GLN A 135 -5.65 -18.09 -14.72
C GLN A 135 -4.98 -19.08 -13.75
N GLN A 136 -3.66 -19.01 -13.60
CA GLN A 136 -2.91 -19.94 -12.75
C GLN A 136 -3.04 -19.66 -11.25
N ARG A 137 -3.20 -18.39 -10.85
CA ARG A 137 -3.10 -17.96 -9.45
C ARG A 137 -4.35 -17.38 -8.82
N SER A 138 -5.43 -17.14 -9.58
CA SER A 138 -6.70 -16.64 -9.02
C SER A 138 -7.24 -17.53 -7.88
N ALA A 139 -6.98 -18.84 -7.92
CA ALA A 139 -7.38 -19.78 -6.86
C ALA A 139 -6.36 -19.92 -5.71
N ALA A 140 -5.13 -19.42 -5.87
CA ALA A 140 -4.02 -19.67 -4.93
C ALA A 140 -3.75 -18.50 -3.97
N ILE A 141 -4.29 -17.31 -4.25
CA ILE A 141 -4.07 -16.13 -3.41
C ILE A 141 -5.07 -16.16 -2.26
N SER A 142 -4.58 -16.14 -1.02
CA SER A 142 -5.46 -16.05 0.15
C SER A 142 -6.25 -14.73 0.13
N PRO A 143 -7.52 -14.71 0.56
CA PRO A 143 -8.34 -13.49 0.59
C PRO A 143 -7.69 -12.34 1.39
N ARG A 144 -6.95 -12.66 2.47
CA ARG A 144 -6.24 -11.66 3.27
C ARG A 144 -5.11 -10.99 2.50
N LEU A 145 -4.33 -11.76 1.73
CA LEU A 145 -3.28 -11.21 0.87
C LEU A 145 -3.88 -10.36 -0.25
N GLN A 146 -4.99 -10.81 -0.84
CA GLN A 146 -5.72 -10.05 -1.85
C GLN A 146 -6.17 -8.69 -1.30
N ALA A 147 -6.78 -8.67 -0.11
CA ALA A 147 -7.20 -7.42 0.55
C ALA A 147 -6.01 -6.49 0.86
N ALA A 148 -4.90 -7.04 1.37
CA ALA A 148 -3.70 -6.25 1.67
C ALA A 148 -3.07 -5.63 0.41
N LEU A 149 -3.08 -6.37 -0.72
CA LEU A 149 -2.62 -5.86 -2.01
C LEU A 149 -3.50 -4.69 -2.50
N LEU A 150 -4.82 -4.84 -2.41
CA LEU A 150 -5.77 -3.79 -2.77
C LEU A 150 -5.60 -2.56 -1.89
N GLU A 151 -5.46 -2.74 -0.58
CA GLU A 151 -5.25 -1.64 0.36
C GLU A 151 -3.95 -0.88 0.07
N GLY A 152 -2.82 -1.59 -0.08
CA GLY A 152 -1.54 -0.95 -0.40
C GLY A 152 -1.54 -0.24 -1.76
N PHE A 153 -2.27 -0.77 -2.74
CA PHE A 153 -2.44 -0.12 -4.03
C PHE A 153 -3.29 1.15 -3.94
N ALA A 154 -4.40 1.10 -3.19
CA ALA A 154 -5.25 2.26 -2.93
C ALA A 154 -4.50 3.38 -2.17
N GLU A 155 -3.65 3.02 -1.21
CA GLU A 155 -2.79 3.96 -0.50
C GLU A 155 -1.80 4.66 -1.45
N ARG A 156 -1.14 3.90 -2.34
CA ARG A 156 -0.21 4.45 -3.33
C ARG A 156 -0.91 5.41 -4.30
N LEU A 157 -2.11 5.04 -4.78
CA LEU A 157 -2.95 5.92 -5.61
C LEU A 157 -3.31 7.21 -4.89
N SER A 158 -3.71 7.11 -3.62
CA SER A 158 -4.07 8.27 -2.79
C SER A 158 -2.88 9.17 -2.46
N ALA A 159 -1.67 8.60 -2.33
CA ALA A 159 -0.45 9.38 -2.18
C ALA A 159 -0.09 10.13 -3.49
N ARG A 160 -0.19 9.44 -4.63
CA ARG A 160 0.09 10.03 -5.96
C ARG A 160 -0.88 11.16 -6.30
N SER A 161 -2.17 10.97 -6.06
CA SER A 161 -3.18 12.00 -6.32
C SER A 161 -2.95 13.26 -5.48
N ARG A 162 -2.58 13.09 -4.20
CA ARG A 162 -2.19 14.20 -3.32
C ARG A 162 -0.95 14.93 -3.82
N GLN A 163 0.06 14.21 -4.31
CA GLN A 163 1.27 14.80 -4.88
C GLN A 163 0.94 15.65 -6.13
N VAL A 164 0.17 15.09 -7.07
CA VAL A 164 -0.26 15.81 -8.29
C VAL A 164 -1.08 17.06 -7.94
N ALA A 165 -1.96 16.97 -6.95
CA ALA A 165 -2.72 18.13 -6.47
C ALA A 165 -1.83 19.20 -5.82
N ALA A 166 -0.79 18.80 -5.08
CA ALA A 166 0.18 19.73 -4.49
C ALA A 166 1.02 20.44 -5.57
N GLU A 167 1.48 19.70 -6.58
CA GLU A 167 2.24 20.25 -7.72
C GLU A 167 1.42 21.26 -8.52
N ARG A 168 0.12 20.99 -8.75
CA ARG A 168 -0.80 21.93 -9.42
C ARG A 168 -0.96 23.23 -8.62
N ARG A 169 -1.20 23.12 -7.31
CA ARG A 169 -1.30 24.29 -6.42
C ARG A 169 -0.02 25.12 -6.39
N GLN A 170 1.14 24.46 -6.39
CA GLN A 170 2.44 25.14 -6.42
C GLN A 170 2.67 25.87 -7.75
N ARG A 171 2.26 25.27 -8.88
CA ARG A 171 2.32 25.90 -10.21
C ARG A 171 1.39 27.12 -10.31
N ASP A 172 0.19 27.05 -9.75
CA ASP A 172 -0.77 28.16 -9.76
C ASP A 172 -0.39 29.28 -8.77
N SER A 173 0.39 28.96 -7.73
CA SER A 173 0.87 29.93 -6.73
C SER A 173 2.15 30.66 -7.16
N ASP A 174 2.78 30.27 -8.28
CA ASP A 174 3.98 30.94 -8.81
C ASP A 174 3.62 31.83 -10.02
N PRO A 175 3.31 33.13 -9.80
CA PRO A 175 2.98 34.06 -10.89
C PRO A 175 4.16 34.37 -11.82
N ALA A 176 5.37 33.88 -11.55
CA ALA A 176 6.55 34.18 -12.36
C ALA A 176 6.57 33.43 -13.73
N LEU A 177 5.78 32.37 -13.89
CA LEU A 177 5.65 31.64 -15.16
C LEU A 177 4.47 32.11 -16.04
N ALA A 178 3.66 33.06 -15.55
CA ALA A 178 2.54 33.65 -16.28
C ALA A 178 2.95 34.89 -17.12
N ARG A 179 4.09 34.83 -17.82
CA ARG A 179 4.44 35.82 -18.85
C ARG A 179 4.60 35.16 -20.22
N PRO A 180 3.64 35.31 -21.15
CA PRO A 180 3.87 35.03 -22.56
C PRO A 180 4.79 36.13 -23.10
N GLY A 181 6.06 35.82 -23.30
CA GLY A 181 6.96 36.68 -24.07
C GLY A 181 8.30 36.94 -23.41
N PHE A 182 9.21 35.97 -23.46
CA PHE A 182 10.64 36.22 -23.18
C PHE A 182 11.54 35.20 -23.88
N PHE A 183 11.46 35.08 -25.21
CA PHE A 183 12.69 34.90 -25.99
C PHE A 183 12.72 35.92 -27.11
N ARG A 184 13.19 37.11 -26.70
CA ARG A 184 13.82 38.11 -27.54
C ARG A 184 14.78 37.42 -28.51
N ARG A 185 14.32 37.35 -29.75
CA ARG A 185 15.10 37.46 -30.97
C ARG A 185 16.17 38.55 -30.78
N LEU A 186 17.43 38.15 -30.58
CA LEU A 186 18.59 38.98 -30.91
C LEU A 186 19.85 38.13 -31.04
N MET A 187 20.45 38.29 -32.23
CA MET A 187 21.84 38.05 -32.58
C MET A 187 22.27 36.59 -32.77
N TRP A 188 22.19 36.12 -34.03
CA TRP A 188 23.39 35.77 -34.81
C TRP A 188 23.06 35.53 -36.29
N GLN A 189 24.01 35.94 -37.14
CA GLN A 189 24.08 35.86 -38.61
C GLN A 189 23.27 36.94 -39.35
N ARG A 190 23.89 37.85 -40.12
CA ARG A 190 25.19 37.83 -40.79
C ARG A 190 25.57 39.24 -41.24
#